data_AF-A0A2P4XBZ8-F1
#
_entry.id   AF-A0A2P4XBZ8-F1
#
_cell.length_a   1.000
_cell.length_b   1.000
_cell.length_c   1.000
_cell.angle_alpha   90.00
_cell.angle_beta   90.00
_cell.angle_gamma   90.00
#
_symmetry.space_group_name_H-M   'P 1'
#
loop_
_entity.id
_entity.type
_entity.pdbx_description
1 polymer ?
#
loop_
_entity_poly.entity_id
_entity_poly.type
_entity_poly.pdbx_seq_one_letter_code
_entity_poly.pdbx_strand_id
1 'polypeptide(L)'
;MSAPQVVPCGSYDIVLGSSLLQSRFVAEDLLQPLPSTSTFVILTDANVGPLYAEPLRAQLSELLQSQGNTARRVLLHAVPAGEASKCRE
;
A
#
# COMPACT_ATOMS: atom_id res chain seq x y z
N MET A 1 20.99 -0.99 -2.41
CA MET A 1 19.89 -1.68 -3.10
C MET A 1 19.95 -1.28 -4.56
N SER A 2 19.73 -2.20 -5.51
CA SER A 2 19.57 -1.81 -6.91
C SER A 2 18.34 -0.90 -7.04
N ALA A 3 18.40 0.10 -7.92
CA ALA A 3 17.22 0.87 -8.27
C ALA A 3 16.13 -0.06 -8.83
N PRO A 4 14.85 0.20 -8.54
CA PRO A 4 13.76 -0.57 -9.12
C PRO A 4 13.72 -0.39 -10.64
N GLN A 5 13.37 -1.45 -11.36
CA GLN A 5 13.11 -1.42 -12.79
C GLN A 5 11.66 -1.03 -13.03
N VAL A 6 11.42 -0.11 -13.97
CA VAL A 6 10.07 0.32 -14.36
C VAL A 6 9.74 -0.22 -15.75
N VAL A 7 8.58 -0.86 -15.89
CA VAL A 7 8.05 -1.38 -17.15
C VAL A 7 6.76 -0.63 -17.50
N PRO A 8 6.77 0.25 -18.51
CA PRO A 8 5.60 1.05 -18.86
C PRO A 8 4.52 0.20 -19.53
N CYS A 9 3.26 0.34 -19.08
CA CYS A 9 2.10 -0.43 -19.54
C CYS A 9 0.96 0.48 -20.06
N GLY A 10 1.31 1.63 -20.63
CA GLY A 10 0.36 2.58 -21.20
C GLY A 10 -0.26 3.49 -20.14
N SER A 11 -1.28 3.02 -19.44
CA SER A 11 -1.98 3.82 -18.41
C SER A 11 -1.45 3.61 -16.99
N TYR A 12 -0.52 2.68 -16.80
CA TYR A 12 0.13 2.40 -15.53
C TYR A 12 1.54 1.87 -15.78
N ASP A 13 2.38 1.90 -14.75
CA ASP A 13 3.72 1.33 -14.77
C ASP A 13 3.79 0.12 -13.83
N ILE A 14 4.57 -0.89 -14.21
CA ILE A 14 4.93 -2.01 -13.34
C ILE A 14 6.31 -1.72 -12.77
N VAL A 15 6.40 -1.63 -11.44
CA VAL A 15 7.68 -1.43 -10.74
C VAL A 15 8.18 -2.76 -10.19
N LEU A 16 9.36 -3.19 -10.61
CA LEU A 16 10.01 -4.44 -10.24
C LEU A 16 11.24 -4.16 -9.37
N GLY A 17 11.32 -4.80 -8.22
CA GLY A 17 12.46 -4.66 -7.31
C GLY A 17 12.35 -5.57 -6.11
N SER A 18 13.44 -5.71 -5.36
CA SER A 18 13.47 -6.45 -4.10
C SER A 18 13.06 -5.56 -2.93
N SER A 19 12.33 -6.12 -1.98
CA SER A 19 11.95 -5.46 -0.72
C SER A 19 11.17 -4.15 -0.88
N LEU A 20 10.49 -3.92 -2.01
CA LEU A 20 9.74 -2.68 -2.27
C LEU A 20 8.74 -2.37 -1.14
N LEU A 21 7.98 -3.39 -0.71
CA LEU A 21 6.97 -3.27 0.35
C LEU A 21 7.57 -3.13 1.76
N GLN A 22 8.74 -3.74 1.99
CA GLN A 22 9.46 -3.64 3.27
C GLN A 22 10.19 -2.30 3.41
N SER A 23 10.60 -1.73 2.27
CA SER A 23 11.12 -0.38 2.18
C SER A 23 9.98 0.65 2.27
N ARG A 24 10.32 1.95 2.30
CA ARG A 24 9.32 3.03 2.23
C ARG A 24 8.81 3.31 0.82
N PHE A 25 9.35 2.62 -0.19
CA PHE A 25 9.08 2.91 -1.60
C PHE A 25 7.59 2.93 -1.93
N VAL A 26 6.86 1.85 -1.60
CA VAL A 26 5.41 1.77 -1.93
C VAL A 26 4.62 2.86 -1.21
N ALA A 27 4.96 3.17 0.04
CA ALA A 27 4.26 4.19 0.80
C ALA A 27 4.49 5.60 0.24
N GLU A 28 5.71 5.91 -0.20
CA GLU A 28 6.05 7.18 -0.85
C GLU A 28 5.41 7.29 -2.24
N ASP A 29 5.49 6.22 -3.03
CA ASP A 29 4.94 6.13 -4.39
C ASP A 29 3.42 6.22 -4.42
N LEU A 30 2.72 5.75 -3.38
CA LEU A 30 1.25 5.94 -3.26
C LEU A 30 0.86 7.39 -2.96
N LEU A 31 1.67 8.13 -2.20
CA LEU A 31 1.32 9.48 -1.75
C LEU A 31 1.57 10.55 -2.83
N GLN A 32 2.57 10.35 -3.69
CA GLN A 32 3.00 11.31 -4.69
C GLN A 32 1.97 11.58 -5.81
N PRO A 33 1.38 10.57 -6.49
CA PRO A 33 0.42 10.78 -7.57
C PRO A 33 -0.99 11.10 -7.08
N LEU A 34 -1.28 10.93 -5.78
CA LEU A 34 -2.62 11.01 -5.21
C LEU A 34 -2.77 12.12 -4.15
N PRO A 35 -2.48 13.40 -4.44
CA PRO A 35 -2.45 14.46 -3.43
C PRO A 35 -3.83 14.77 -2.83
N SER A 36 -4.92 14.55 -3.57
CA SER A 36 -6.30 14.81 -3.12
C SER A 36 -6.95 13.64 -2.37
N THR A 37 -6.30 12.48 -2.32
CA THR A 37 -6.88 11.28 -1.69
C THR A 37 -6.87 11.42 -0.18
N SER A 38 -8.06 11.50 0.43
CA SER A 38 -8.23 11.66 1.88
C SER A 38 -8.16 10.34 2.65
N THR A 39 -8.48 9.21 2.02
CA THR A 39 -8.55 7.90 2.68
C THR A 39 -7.90 6.85 1.83
N PHE A 40 -6.92 6.15 2.40
CA PHE A 40 -6.34 4.94 1.84
C PHE A 40 -6.93 3.72 2.54
N VAL A 41 -7.32 2.71 1.77
CA VAL A 41 -7.82 1.45 2.31
C VAL A 41 -6.93 0.32 1.80
N ILE A 42 -6.30 -0.38 2.73
CA ILE A 42 -5.51 -1.58 2.45
C ILE A 42 -6.44 -2.78 2.67
N LEU A 43 -6.65 -3.56 1.60
CA LEU A 43 -7.40 -4.80 1.63
C LEU A 43 -6.42 -5.97 1.49
N THR A 44 -6.57 -6.96 2.35
CA THR A 44 -5.70 -8.14 2.40
C THR A 44 -6.48 -9.35 2.93
N ASP A 45 -5.90 -10.53 2.87
CA ASP A 45 -6.37 -11.66 3.68
C ASP A 45 -5.71 -11.71 5.07
N ALA A 46 -6.29 -12.51 5.96
CA ALA A 46 -5.85 -12.69 7.34
C ALA A 46 -4.49 -13.40 7.49
N ASN A 47 -4.01 -14.13 6.47
CA ASN A 47 -2.71 -14.81 6.52
C ASN A 47 -1.57 -13.83 6.22
N VAL A 48 -1.76 -12.97 5.22
CA VAL A 48 -0.77 -12.02 4.71
C VAL A 48 -0.80 -10.70 5.49
N GLY A 49 -1.96 -10.35 6.05
CA GLY A 49 -2.21 -9.05 6.68
C GLY A 49 -1.20 -8.65 7.77
N PRO A 50 -0.98 -9.47 8.82
CA PRO A 50 -0.02 -9.15 9.88
C PRO A 50 1.42 -9.00 9.40
N LEU A 51 1.79 -9.72 8.33
CA LEU A 51 3.16 -9.77 7.84
C LEU A 51 3.51 -8.58 6.93
N TYR A 52 2.55 -8.07 6.17
CA TYR A 52 2.84 -7.15 5.07
C TYR A 52 1.93 -5.92 5.05
N ALA A 53 0.64 -6.08 5.34
CA ALA A 53 -0.32 -4.98 5.29
C ALA A 53 -0.22 -4.07 6.52
N GLU A 54 0.02 -4.64 7.70
CA GLU A 54 0.24 -3.86 8.93
C GLU A 54 1.49 -2.97 8.85
N PRO A 55 2.68 -3.48 8.43
CA PRO A 55 3.84 -2.63 8.19
C PRO A 55 3.57 -1.50 7.19
N LEU A 56 2.91 -1.79 6.05
CA LEU A 56 2.57 -0.75 5.06
C LEU A 56 1.63 0.31 5.67
N ARG A 57 0.63 -0.11 6.44
CA ARG A 57 -0.29 0.81 7.13
C ARG A 57 0.48 1.74 8.08
N ALA A 58 1.42 1.20 8.84
CA ALA A 58 2.26 1.96 9.75
C ALA A 58 3.14 2.96 8.98
N GLN A 59 3.84 2.51 7.94
CA GLN A 59 4.68 3.37 7.09
C GLN A 59 3.91 4.54 6.47
N LEU A 60 2.71 4.29 5.92
CA LEU A 60 1.85 5.34 5.36
C LEU A 60 1.40 6.32 6.44
N SER A 61 1.00 5.81 7.60
CA SER A 61 0.55 6.64 8.73
C SER A 61 1.68 7.55 9.23
N GLU A 62 2.89 7.01 9.38
CA GLU A 62 4.08 7.76 9.78
C GLU A 62 4.47 8.83 8.74
N LEU A 63 4.41 8.50 7.44
CA LEU A 63 4.67 9.47 6.37
C LEU A 63 3.68 10.62 6.40
N LEU A 64 2.38 10.33 6.50
CA LEU A 64 1.34 11.36 6.59
C LEU A 64 1.52 12.26 7.82
N GLN A 65 1.84 11.66 8.98
CA GLN A 65 2.16 12.41 10.20
C GLN A 65 3.38 13.31 10.01
N SER A 66 4.46 12.80 9.37
CA SER A 66 5.67 13.58 9.11
C SER A 66 5.44 14.77 8.16
N GLN A 67 4.42 14.69 7.31
CA GLN A 67 3.98 15.78 6.43
C GLN A 67 3.00 16.76 7.12
N GLY A 68 2.74 16.59 8.42
CA GLY A 68 1.75 17.37 9.15
C GLY A 68 0.31 17.13 8.72
N ASN A 69 0.04 16.03 8.00
CA ASN A 69 -1.25 15.75 7.42
C ASN A 69 -2.11 14.89 8.36
N THR A 70 -2.96 15.56 9.15
CA THR A 70 -3.87 14.92 10.11
C THR A 70 -5.25 14.59 9.52
N ALA A 71 -5.55 15.10 8.32
CA ALA A 71 -6.84 14.88 7.66
C ALA A 71 -6.90 13.57 6.87
N ARG A 72 -5.74 13.09 6.39
CA ARG A 72 -5.63 11.84 5.65
C ARG A 72 -5.55 10.65 6.59
N ARG A 73 -6.24 9.56 6.25
CA ARG A 73 -6.30 8.35 7.08
C ARG A 73 -5.99 7.09 6.29
N VAL A 74 -5.45 6.09 6.99
CA VAL A 74 -5.13 4.76 6.43
C VAL A 74 -5.93 3.72 7.21
N LEU A 75 -6.79 3.01 6.50
CA LEU A 75 -7.62 1.92 7.02
C LEU A 75 -7.06 0.59 6.53
N LEU A 76 -7.17 -0.44 7.38
CA LEU A 76 -6.77 -1.81 7.04
C LEU A 76 -7.96 -2.72 7.30
N HIS A 77 -8.31 -3.52 6.30
CA HIS A 77 -9.34 -4.54 6.41
C HIS A 77 -8.80 -5.88 5.90
N ALA A 78 -8.95 -6.91 6.72
CA ALA A 78 -8.53 -8.26 6.41
C ALA A 78 -9.75 -9.16 6.25
N VAL A 79 -9.77 -9.94 5.17
CA VAL A 79 -10.79 -10.96 4.88
C VAL A 79 -10.25 -12.37 5.15
N PRO A 80 -11.11 -13.41 5.23
CA PRO A 80 -10.63 -14.80 5.22
C PRO A 80 -9.80 -15.09 3.97
N ALA A 81 -8.84 -16.01 4.07
CA ALA A 81 -8.01 -16.40 2.93
C ALA A 81 -8.76 -17.39 2.00
N GLY A 82 -8.33 -17.42 0.73
CA GLY A 82 -8.79 -18.38 -0.28
C GLY A 82 -9.87 -17.84 -1.21
N GLU A 83 -10.17 -18.61 -2.25
CA GLU A 83 -11.11 -18.22 -3.33
C GLU A 83 -12.54 -17.98 -2.84
N ALA A 84 -12.93 -18.56 -1.70
CA ALA A 84 -14.26 -18.38 -1.11
C ALA A 84 -14.57 -16.91 -0.78
N SER A 85 -13.54 -16.08 -0.52
CA SER A 85 -13.70 -14.66 -0.23
C SER A 85 -14.00 -13.80 -1.46
N LYS A 86 -14.00 -14.39 -2.68
CA LYS A 86 -14.42 -13.72 -3.91
C LYS A 86 -15.89 -14.00 -4.20
N CYS A 87 -16.74 -13.56 -3.29
CA CYS A 87 -18.19 -13.69 -3.38
C CYS A 87 -18.88 -12.31 -3.34
N ARG A 88 -20.22 -12.31 -3.31
CA ARG A 88 -21.04 -11.07 -3.27
C ARG A 88 -21.41 -10.62 -1.86
N GLU A 89 -21.28 -11.50 -0.88
CA GLU A 89 -21.52 -11.21 0.54
C GLU A 89 -20.45 -10.27 1.10
#